data_AF-A0A2V5UIE4-F1
#
_entry.id   AF-A0A2V5UIE4-F1
#
_cell.length_a   1.000
_cell.length_b   1.000
_cell.length_c   1.000
_cell.angle_alpha   90.00
_cell.angle_beta   90.00
_cell.angle_gamma   90.00
#
_symmetry.space_group_name_H-M   'P 1'
#
loop_
_entity.id
_entity.type
_entity.pdbx_description
1 polymer ?
#
loop_
_entity_poly.entity_id
_entity_poly.type
_entity_poly.pdbx_seq_one_letter_code
_entity_poly.pdbx_strand_id
1 'polypeptide(L)' 'PENARELMSQPDIDGALVGSASLDPRSFAQIVKAAREE' A
#
# COMPACT_ATOMS: atom_id res chain seq x y z
N PRO A 1 5.80 -0.43 -3.84
CA PRO A 1 5.62 -0.14 -2.39
C PRO A 1 5.94 1.31 -2.00
N GLU A 2 6.79 1.95 -2.79
CA GLU A 2 7.44 3.24 -2.59
C GLU A 2 6.45 4.40 -2.48
N ASN A 3 5.35 4.36 -3.24
CA ASN A 3 4.30 5.38 -3.25
C ASN A 3 3.09 5.03 -2.37
N ALA A 4 3.08 3.85 -1.74
CA ALA A 4 1.90 3.39 -1.00
C ALA A 4 1.57 4.32 0.17
N ARG A 5 2.57 4.80 0.91
CA ARG A 5 2.36 5.71 2.06
C ARG A 5 1.74 7.04 1.64
N GLU A 6 2.25 7.64 0.56
CA GLU A 6 1.75 8.92 0.04
C GLU A 6 0.30 8.80 -0.42
N LEU A 7 -0.03 7.73 -1.16
CA LEU A 7 -1.40 7.48 -1.63
C LEU A 7 -2.35 7.18 -0.46
N MET A 8 -1.96 6.34 0.49
CA MET A 8 -2.80 6.00 1.65
C MET A 8 -2.95 7.16 2.64
N SER A 9 -2.13 8.22 2.55
CA SER A 9 -2.28 9.42 3.37
C SER A 9 -3.35 10.41 2.84
N GLN A 10 -3.90 10.16 1.65
CA GLN A 10 -4.96 11.00 1.10
C GLN A 10 -6.27 10.73 1.84
N PRO A 11 -7.04 11.78 2.21
CA PRO A 11 -8.21 11.63 3.07
C PRO A 11 -9.33 10.78 2.45
N ASP A 12 -9.38 10.69 1.12
CA ASP A 12 -10.42 9.96 0.37
C ASP A 12 -9.90 8.65 -0.26
N ILE A 13 -8.76 8.13 0.19
CA ILE A 13 -8.18 6.85 -0.29
C ILE A 13 -8.15 5.83 0.85
N ASP A 14 -9.10 4.90 0.83
CA ASP A 14 -9.25 3.87 1.87
C ASP A 14 -8.48 2.57 1.59
N GLY A 15 -7.81 2.47 0.42
CA GLY A 15 -7.11 1.25 0.03
C GLY A 15 -6.61 1.23 -1.40
N ALA A 16 -6.02 0.11 -1.81
CA ALA A 16 -5.47 -0.07 -3.15
C ALA A 16 -5.79 -1.45 -3.74
N LEU A 17 -6.08 -1.47 -5.04
CA LEU A 17 -6.07 -2.69 -5.86
C LEU A 17 -4.67 -2.87 -6.45
N VAL A 18 -3.92 -3.83 -5.93
CA VAL A 18 -2.49 -4.00 -6.26
C VAL A 18 -2.32 -5.05 -7.35
N GLY A 19 -1.67 -4.67 -8.46
CA GLY A 19 -1.33 -5.55 -9.59
C GLY A 19 -0.08 -6.39 -9.34
N SER A 20 0.94 -6.27 -10.19
CA SER A 20 2.16 -7.10 -10.15
C SER A 20 2.89 -7.09 -8.80
N ALA A 21 2.84 -5.99 -8.05
CA ALA A 21 3.45 -5.90 -6.72
C ALA A 21 2.80 -6.83 -5.67
N SER A 22 1.65 -7.44 -5.97
CA SER A 22 1.04 -8.49 -5.14
C SER A 22 1.71 -9.87 -5.32
N LEU A 23 2.50 -10.06 -6.38
CA LEU A 23 3.16 -11.34 -6.70
C LEU A 23 4.47 -11.56 -5.94
N ASP A 24 5.03 -10.51 -5.33
CA ASP A 24 6.14 -10.62 -4.39
C ASP A 24 5.62 -10.40 -2.96
N PRO A 25 5.67 -11.43 -2.09
CA PRO A 25 5.20 -11.32 -0.71
C PRO A 25 5.81 -10.17 0.09
N ARG A 26 7.10 -9.85 -0.15
CA ARG A 26 7.79 -8.78 0.58
C ARG A 26 7.26 -7.42 0.14
N SER A 27 7.15 -7.23 -1.17
CA SER A 27 6.59 -6.01 -1.77
C SER A 27 5.15 -5.80 -1.32
N PHE A 28 4.31 -6.83 -1.34
CA PHE A 28 2.92 -6.74 -0.91
C PHE A 28 2.79 -6.43 0.58
N ALA A 29 3.57 -7.08 1.44
CA ALA A 29 3.57 -6.80 2.88
C ALA A 29 3.98 -5.35 3.21
N GLN A 30 4.90 -4.76 2.44
CA GLN A 30 5.25 -3.35 2.60
C GLN A 30 4.08 -2.41 2.25
N ILE A 31 3.30 -2.72 1.20
CA ILE A 31 2.10 -1.95 0.84
C ILE A 31 1.06 -2.03 1.96
N VAL A 32 0.80 -3.23 2.50
CA VAL A 32 -0.14 -3.40 3.62
C VAL A 32 0.31 -2.61 4.84
N LYS A 33 1.60 -2.65 5.19
CA LYS A 33 2.15 -1.85 6.31
C LYS A 33 1.98 -0.35 6.09
N ALA A 34 2.17 0.13 4.86
CA ALA A 34 2.01 1.55 4.54
C ALA A 34 0.54 2.03 4.65
N ALA A 35 -0.42 1.12 4.49
CA ALA A 35 -1.86 1.38 4.63
C ALA A 35 -2.37 1.32 6.08
N ARG A 36 -1.56 0.90 7.05
CA ARG A 36 -1.94 0.94 8.46
C ARG A 36 -1.58 2.31 9.04
N GLU A 37 -2.57 2.99 9.59
CA GLU A 37 -2.36 4.10 10.52
C GLU A 37 -1.89 3.54 11.87
N GLU A 38 -0.95 4.23 12.53
CA GLU A 38 -0.61 4.02 13.95
C GLU A 38 -1.40 5.00 14.81
#